data_AF-A0A2A2HZZ5-F1
#
_entry.id   AF-A0A2A2HZZ5-F1
#
_cell.length_a   1.000
_cell.length_b   1.000
_cell.length_c   1.000
_cell.angle_alpha   90.00
_cell.angle_beta   90.00
_cell.angle_gamma   90.00
#
_symmetry.space_group_name_H-M   'P 1'
#
loop_
_entity.id
_entity.type
_entity.pdbx_description
1 polymer ?
#
loop_
_entity_poly.entity_id
_entity_poly.type
_entity_poly.pdbx_seq_one_letter_code
_entity_poly.pdbx_strand_id
1 'polypeptide(L)'
;MIALALGLVLTLGVTQIFLGGSESYRQNQGFSHAQESARFISALLQPELRAAGSLGCVSMMGRPVTSTIENRLNTSLPVAIGQAIQGWDYNNTEPGDSYTLPATLSSATDAELVSGDGTLLPGDISGNAIDGSDVVVINTLDSINVSIGTPPQNGSDINLADSSGVSSGNVVLASTEDCSE
;
A
#
# COMPACT_ATOMS: atom_id res chain seq x y z
N MET A 1 17.91 54.63 -38.88
CA MET A 1 17.75 53.20 -39.21
C MET A 1 18.55 52.28 -38.30
N ILE A 2 19.83 52.56 -38.01
CA ILE A 2 20.67 51.74 -37.10
C ILE A 2 20.10 51.61 -35.69
N ALA A 3 19.55 52.68 -35.11
CA ALA A 3 18.97 52.65 -33.76
C ALA A 3 17.79 51.67 -33.62
N LEU A 4 16.95 51.54 -34.65
CA LEU A 4 15.84 50.57 -34.66
C LEU A 4 16.35 49.13 -34.73
N ALA A 5 17.38 48.88 -35.56
CA ALA A 5 18.00 47.56 -35.67
C ALA A 5 18.63 47.12 -34.33
N LEU A 6 19.37 48.01 -33.65
CA LEU A 6 19.96 47.72 -32.34
C LEU A 6 18.89 47.51 -31.25
N GLY A 7 17.81 48.29 -31.27
CA GLY A 7 16.68 48.11 -30.36
C GLY A 7 16.03 46.72 -30.50
N LEU A 8 15.85 46.25 -31.73
CA LEU A 8 15.27 44.93 -32.01
C LEU A 8 16.17 43.77 -31.58
N VAL A 9 17.49 43.89 -31.75
CA VAL A 9 18.44 42.87 -31.28
C VAL A 9 18.44 42.77 -29.76
N LEU A 10 18.40 43.89 -29.05
CA LEU A 10 18.38 43.92 -27.58
C LEU A 10 17.10 43.31 -27.01
N THR A 11 15.93 43.67 -27.55
CA THR A 11 14.66 43.08 -27.07
C THR A 11 14.62 41.59 -27.32
N LEU A 12 15.10 41.12 -28.47
CA LEU A 12 15.15 39.69 -28.80
C LEU A 12 16.09 38.93 -27.84
N GLY A 13 17.27 39.49 -27.53
CA GLY A 13 18.18 38.92 -26.55
C GLY A 13 17.57 38.81 -25.14
N VAL A 14 16.90 39.86 -24.66
CA VAL A 14 16.25 39.85 -23.33
C VAL A 14 15.08 38.86 -23.29
N THR A 15 14.29 38.76 -24.36
CA THR A 15 13.19 37.77 -24.42
C THR A 15 13.70 36.33 -24.34
N GLN A 16 14.83 36.01 -24.98
CA GLN A 16 15.42 34.67 -24.89
C GLN A 16 15.90 34.35 -23.47
N ILE A 17 16.53 35.31 -22.79
CA ILE A 17 16.96 35.14 -21.38
C ILE A 17 15.75 34.91 -20.49
N PHE A 18 14.67 35.69 -20.68
CA PHE A 18 13.44 35.52 -19.91
C PHE A 18 12.78 34.16 -20.16
N LEU A 19 12.67 33.74 -21.42
CA LEU A 19 12.09 32.44 -21.78
C LEU A 19 12.90 31.28 -21.17
N GLY A 20 14.22 31.28 -21.36
CA GLY A 20 15.10 30.26 -20.77
C GLY A 20 15.05 30.24 -19.24
N GLY A 21 15.02 31.42 -18.60
CA GLY A 21 14.84 31.53 -17.15
C GLY A 21 13.49 30.99 -16.66
N SER A 22 12.41 31.29 -17.40
CA SER A 22 11.05 30.82 -17.06
C SER A 22 10.89 29.30 -17.21
N GLU A 23 11.51 28.71 -18.24
CA GLU A 23 11.52 27.27 -18.46
C GLU A 23 12.30 26.56 -17.36
N SER A 24 13.50 27.02 -17.06
CA SER A 24 14.32 26.48 -15.97
C SER A 24 13.62 26.59 -14.61
N TYR A 25 12.93 27.70 -14.35
CA TYR A 25 12.13 27.87 -13.14
C TYR A 25 11.00 26.83 -13.05
N ARG A 26 10.25 26.61 -14.13
CA ARG A 26 9.18 25.59 -14.16
C ARG A 26 9.72 24.17 -13.98
N GLN A 27 10.87 23.87 -14.57
CA GLN A 27 11.53 22.57 -14.40
C GLN A 27 11.96 22.34 -12.94
N ASN A 28 12.59 23.34 -12.32
CA ASN A 28 13.00 23.26 -10.91
C ASN A 28 11.80 23.11 -9.97
N GLN A 29 10.69 23.81 -10.26
CA GLN A 29 9.46 23.64 -9.49
C GLN A 29 8.88 22.23 -9.65
N GLY A 30 8.79 21.72 -10.88
CA GLY A 30 8.35 20.34 -11.12
C GLY A 30 9.20 19.30 -10.39
N PHE A 31 10.53 19.47 -10.40
CA PHE A 31 11.45 18.59 -9.68
C PHE A 31 11.30 18.70 -8.16
N SER A 32 11.06 19.90 -7.63
CA SER A 32 10.81 20.10 -6.20
C SER A 32 9.50 19.44 -5.75
N HIS A 33 8.43 19.57 -6.55
CA HIS A 33 7.16 18.89 -6.29
C HIS A 33 7.28 17.36 -6.37
N ALA A 34 8.03 16.83 -7.33
CA ALA A 34 8.25 15.39 -7.45
C ALA A 34 9.04 14.83 -6.26
N GLN A 35 10.08 15.53 -5.81
CA GLN A 35 10.85 15.13 -4.62
C GLN A 35 10.02 15.16 -3.34
N GLU A 36 9.19 16.18 -3.16
CA GLU A 36 8.31 16.25 -1.98
C GLU A 36 7.26 15.12 -2.01
N SER A 37 6.69 14.84 -3.19
CA SER A 37 5.75 13.72 -3.37
C SER A 37 6.41 12.38 -3.06
N ALA A 38 7.65 12.17 -3.52
CA ALA A 38 8.43 10.97 -3.21
C ALA A 38 8.71 10.85 -1.70
N ARG A 39 9.07 11.97 -1.03
CA ARG A 39 9.29 12.00 0.42
C ARG A 39 8.01 11.64 1.17
N PHE A 40 6.87 12.20 0.78
CA PHE A 40 5.57 11.90 1.38
C PHE A 40 5.20 10.42 1.24
N ILE A 41 5.23 9.88 0.02
CA ILE A 41 4.89 8.47 -0.25
C ILE A 41 5.85 7.54 0.51
N SER A 42 7.15 7.85 0.54
CA SER A 42 8.12 7.03 1.27
C SER A 42 7.83 6.99 2.77
N ALA A 43 7.47 8.13 3.38
CA ALA A 43 7.15 8.20 4.79
C ALA A 43 5.88 7.42 5.14
N LEU A 44 4.92 7.35 4.21
CA LEU A 44 3.68 6.58 4.36
C LEU A 44 3.91 5.07 4.20
N LEU A 45 4.64 4.64 3.16
CA LEU A 45 4.81 3.22 2.84
C LEU A 45 5.87 2.53 3.68
N GLN A 46 6.91 3.23 4.13
CA GLN A 46 8.06 2.61 4.80
C GLN A 46 7.71 1.88 6.11
N PRO A 47 6.81 2.38 6.99
CA PRO A 47 6.38 1.63 8.17
C PRO A 47 5.66 0.32 7.80
N GLU A 48 4.70 0.38 6.87
CA GLU A 48 3.92 -0.79 6.44
C GLU A 48 4.82 -1.83 5.78
N LEU A 49 5.72 -1.42 4.89
CA LEU A 49 6.67 -2.32 4.24
C LEU A 49 7.68 -2.94 5.21
N ARG A 50 8.03 -2.25 6.30
CA ARG A 50 8.89 -2.83 7.35
C ARG A 50 8.13 -3.86 8.18
N ALA A 51 6.83 -3.69 8.35
CA ALA A 51 5.95 -4.62 9.05
C ALA A 51 5.43 -5.75 8.15
N ALA A 52 5.60 -5.66 6.83
CA ALA A 52 5.11 -6.63 5.86
C ALA A 52 5.63 -8.04 6.17
N GLY A 53 4.70 -8.99 6.32
CA GLY A 53 5.02 -10.39 6.64
C GLY A 53 5.59 -10.61 8.04
N SER A 54 5.61 -9.58 8.89
CA SER A 54 5.95 -9.75 10.30
C SER A 54 4.85 -10.52 11.00
N LEU A 55 5.20 -11.67 11.56
CA LEU A 55 4.29 -12.55 12.30
C LEU A 55 4.67 -12.66 13.78
N GLY A 56 5.31 -11.61 14.30
CA GLY A 56 5.86 -11.57 15.66
C GLY A 56 6.85 -12.71 15.91
N CYS A 57 6.68 -13.39 17.06
CA CYS A 57 7.49 -14.54 17.48
C CYS A 57 7.63 -15.62 16.41
N VAL A 58 6.58 -15.88 15.61
CA VAL A 58 6.60 -16.93 14.58
C VAL A 58 7.67 -16.67 13.52
N SER A 59 7.94 -15.40 13.19
CA SER A 59 9.02 -15.04 12.26
C SER A 59 10.41 -15.33 12.82
N MET A 60 10.57 -15.33 14.16
CA MET A 60 11.85 -15.56 14.83
C MET A 60 12.20 -17.05 14.94
N MET A 61 11.24 -17.94 14.76
CA MET A 61 11.43 -19.40 14.87
C MET A 61 12.08 -20.03 13.64
N GLY A 62 12.26 -19.27 12.54
CA GLY A 62 12.90 -19.76 11.31
C GLY A 62 12.14 -20.88 10.59
N ARG A 63 10.87 -21.10 10.95
CA ARG A 63 9.99 -22.12 10.35
C ARG A 63 9.09 -21.52 9.28
N PRO A 64 8.69 -22.29 8.26
CA PRO A 64 7.73 -21.81 7.28
C PRO A 64 6.40 -21.53 7.99
N VAL A 65 5.93 -20.29 7.86
CA VAL A 65 4.70 -19.75 8.45
C VAL A 65 3.50 -20.66 8.26
N THR A 66 3.37 -21.25 7.07
CA THR A 66 2.29 -22.15 6.67
C THR A 66 2.25 -23.47 7.44
N SER A 67 3.35 -23.83 8.13
CA SER A 67 3.43 -25.04 8.97
C SER A 67 3.24 -24.75 10.46
N THR A 68 3.34 -23.48 10.86
CA THR A 68 3.29 -23.07 12.28
C THR A 68 1.95 -22.40 12.61
N ILE A 69 1.30 -21.77 11.61
CA ILE A 69 0.03 -21.08 11.80
C ILE A 69 -1.11 -21.92 11.21
N GLU A 70 -1.98 -22.43 12.08
CA GLU A 70 -3.23 -23.04 11.66
C GLU A 70 -4.29 -21.96 11.41
N ASN A 71 -4.74 -21.82 10.17
CA ASN A 71 -5.92 -20.99 9.88
C ASN A 71 -7.17 -21.69 10.44
N ARG A 72 -7.76 -21.12 11.49
CA ARG A 72 -9.03 -21.61 12.09
C ARG A 72 -10.25 -20.83 11.61
N LEU A 73 -10.11 -19.95 10.62
CA LEU A 73 -11.25 -19.31 9.97
C LEU A 73 -12.10 -20.38 9.26
N ASN A 74 -13.41 -20.15 9.24
CA ASN A 74 -14.35 -20.89 8.40
C ASN A 74 -14.26 -20.51 6.90
N THR A 75 -13.36 -19.59 6.55
CA THR A 75 -13.10 -19.07 5.21
C THR A 75 -11.59 -18.97 4.94
N SER A 76 -11.21 -18.79 3.68
CA SER A 76 -9.83 -18.45 3.30
C SER A 76 -9.55 -16.98 3.58
N LEU A 77 -8.31 -16.65 3.96
CA LEU A 77 -7.87 -15.27 4.05
C LEU A 77 -7.74 -14.68 2.63
N PRO A 78 -8.11 -13.39 2.43
CA PRO A 78 -7.93 -12.68 1.15
C PRO A 78 -6.51 -12.76 0.62
N VAL A 79 -5.54 -12.64 1.52
CA VAL A 79 -4.11 -12.86 1.25
C VAL A 79 -3.60 -13.92 2.20
N ALA A 80 -2.94 -14.94 1.67
CA ALA A 80 -2.38 -16.01 2.50
C ALA A 80 -1.37 -15.45 3.51
N ILE A 81 -1.37 -15.95 4.75
CA ILE A 81 -0.48 -15.44 5.82
C ILE A 81 1.01 -15.51 5.45
N GLY A 82 1.40 -16.48 4.60
CA GLY A 82 2.76 -16.61 4.08
C GLY A 82 3.12 -15.60 2.98
N GLN A 83 2.17 -14.84 2.45
CA GLN A 83 2.38 -13.77 1.48
C GLN A 83 2.41 -12.44 2.22
N ALA A 84 3.58 -11.80 2.27
CA ALA A 84 3.77 -10.52 2.94
C ALA A 84 3.13 -9.36 2.17
N ILE A 85 3.23 -9.40 0.84
CA ILE A 85 2.75 -8.37 -0.08
C ILE A 85 2.19 -9.08 -1.30
N GLN A 86 1.02 -8.66 -1.76
CA GLN A 86 0.42 -9.10 -3.01
C GLN A 86 -0.16 -7.91 -3.76
N GLY A 87 -0.03 -7.91 -5.09
CA GLY A 87 -0.54 -6.86 -5.96
C GLY A 87 -1.55 -7.42 -6.96
N TRP A 88 -2.51 -6.57 -7.36
CA TRP A 88 -3.45 -6.78 -8.43
C TRP A 88 -3.40 -5.57 -9.34
N ASP A 89 -3.21 -5.83 -10.63
CA ASP A 89 -3.15 -4.79 -11.65
C ASP A 89 -4.52 -4.66 -12.30
N TYR A 90 -4.90 -3.43 -12.63
CA TYR A 90 -6.14 -3.19 -13.35
C TYR A 90 -6.01 -3.67 -14.80
N ASN A 91 -7.06 -4.23 -15.37
CA ASN A 91 -7.00 -4.77 -16.72
C ASN A 91 -6.60 -3.70 -17.74
N ASN A 92 -5.64 -4.03 -18.61
CA ASN A 92 -5.11 -3.16 -19.66
C ASN A 92 -4.38 -1.90 -19.14
N THR A 93 -3.79 -1.96 -17.93
CA THR A 93 -2.85 -0.95 -17.42
C THR A 93 -1.40 -1.43 -17.44
N GLU A 94 -1.10 -2.55 -18.13
CA GLU A 94 0.25 -3.09 -18.20
C GLU A 94 1.23 -2.14 -18.91
N PRO A 95 2.55 -2.25 -18.66
CA PRO A 95 3.54 -1.43 -19.34
C PRO A 95 3.47 -1.56 -20.87
N GLY A 96 2.99 -0.50 -21.54
CA GLY A 96 2.82 -0.44 -22.99
C GLY A 96 1.36 -0.32 -23.44
N ASP A 97 0.41 -0.56 -22.55
CA ASP A 97 -1.00 -0.40 -22.82
C ASP A 97 -1.44 1.07 -22.79
N SER A 98 -2.53 1.35 -23.50
CA SER A 98 -3.18 2.65 -23.49
C SER A 98 -4.48 2.56 -22.70
N TYR A 99 -4.48 3.15 -21.50
CA TYR A 99 -5.68 3.27 -20.66
C TYR A 99 -6.27 4.68 -20.75
N THR A 100 -7.57 4.77 -21.03
CA THR A 100 -8.28 6.07 -21.08
C THR A 100 -8.94 6.33 -19.74
N LEU A 101 -8.47 7.37 -19.03
CA LEU A 101 -9.03 7.76 -17.75
C LEU A 101 -10.50 8.21 -17.90
N PRO A 102 -11.45 7.63 -17.14
CA PRO A 102 -12.83 8.03 -17.21
C PRO A 102 -13.03 9.44 -16.61
N ALA A 103 -14.00 10.19 -17.15
CA ALA A 103 -14.31 11.54 -16.67
C ALA A 103 -14.96 11.55 -15.27
N THR A 104 -15.55 10.42 -14.87
CA THR A 104 -16.16 10.19 -13.56
C THR A 104 -15.44 9.03 -12.89
N LEU A 105 -15.01 9.20 -11.65
CA LEU A 105 -14.42 8.12 -10.88
C LEU A 105 -15.51 7.12 -10.48
N SER A 106 -15.27 5.85 -10.78
CA SER A 106 -16.06 4.70 -10.35
C SER A 106 -15.16 3.70 -9.64
N SER A 107 -15.75 2.91 -8.76
CA SER A 107 -15.03 1.84 -8.09
C SER A 107 -14.80 0.67 -9.05
N ALA A 108 -13.59 0.11 -9.03
CA ALA A 108 -13.23 -1.08 -9.75
C ALA A 108 -13.96 -2.31 -9.21
N THR A 109 -14.28 -3.23 -10.10
CA THR A 109 -14.82 -4.55 -9.78
C THR A 109 -13.71 -5.59 -9.66
N ASP A 110 -13.96 -6.67 -8.92
CA ASP A 110 -12.97 -7.73 -8.70
C ASP A 110 -12.47 -8.39 -9.99
N ALA A 111 -13.32 -8.43 -11.02
CA ALA A 111 -12.98 -9.01 -12.33
C ALA A 111 -12.00 -8.14 -13.15
N GLU A 112 -11.85 -6.88 -12.76
CA GLU A 112 -10.98 -5.91 -13.43
C GLU A 112 -9.59 -5.85 -12.80
N LEU A 113 -9.39 -6.49 -11.65
CA LEU A 113 -8.15 -6.48 -10.89
C LEU A 113 -7.58 -7.90 -10.81
N VAL A 114 -6.45 -8.11 -11.47
CA VAL A 114 -5.84 -9.44 -11.64
C VAL A 114 -4.41 -9.39 -11.13
N SER A 115 -4.04 -10.33 -10.27
CA SER A 115 -2.66 -10.49 -9.81
C SER A 115 -1.81 -11.21 -10.85
N GLY A 116 -0.47 -11.14 -10.73
CA GLY A 116 0.45 -11.77 -11.68
C GLY A 116 0.34 -13.30 -11.80
N ASP A 117 -0.32 -13.98 -10.86
CA ASP A 117 -0.64 -15.42 -10.90
C ASP A 117 -2.07 -15.70 -11.42
N GLY A 118 -2.80 -14.68 -11.88
CA GLY A 118 -4.13 -14.78 -12.46
C GLY A 118 -5.27 -14.83 -11.45
N THR A 119 -5.02 -14.58 -10.16
CA THR A 119 -6.10 -14.51 -9.16
C THR A 119 -6.81 -13.17 -9.23
N LEU A 120 -8.14 -13.18 -9.12
CA LEU A 120 -8.94 -11.97 -9.04
C LEU A 120 -8.83 -11.34 -7.64
N LEU A 121 -9.14 -10.06 -7.54
CA LEU A 121 -9.20 -9.38 -6.24
C LEU A 121 -10.20 -10.10 -5.31
N PRO A 122 -9.86 -10.37 -4.04
CA PRO A 122 -10.80 -10.93 -3.09
C PRO A 122 -12.02 -10.02 -2.87
N GLY A 123 -13.22 -10.58 -2.91
CA GLY A 123 -14.47 -9.82 -2.77
C GLY A 123 -14.63 -9.07 -1.44
N ASP A 124 -13.89 -9.46 -0.40
CA ASP A 124 -13.86 -8.75 0.89
C ASP A 124 -13.29 -7.32 0.79
N ILE A 125 -12.46 -7.07 -0.22
CA ILE A 125 -11.85 -5.75 -0.48
C ILE A 125 -12.35 -5.10 -1.79
N SER A 126 -13.36 -5.71 -2.43
CA SER A 126 -14.05 -5.19 -3.61
C SER A 126 -14.56 -3.76 -3.39
N GLY A 127 -14.46 -2.93 -4.44
CA GLY A 127 -15.06 -1.59 -4.46
C GLY A 127 -14.27 -0.50 -3.72
N ASN A 128 -13.18 -0.85 -3.05
CA ASN A 128 -12.25 0.10 -2.42
C ASN A 128 -11.23 0.67 -3.41
N ALA A 129 -11.03 -0.01 -4.55
CA ALA A 129 -10.18 0.45 -5.63
C ALA A 129 -10.99 1.29 -6.62
N ILE A 130 -10.32 2.22 -7.29
CA ILE A 130 -10.89 3.08 -8.33
C ILE A 130 -10.50 2.53 -9.70
N ASP A 131 -11.38 2.66 -10.69
CA ASP A 131 -11.11 2.22 -12.07
C ASP A 131 -9.78 2.77 -12.62
N GLY A 132 -8.96 1.86 -13.13
CA GLY A 132 -7.62 2.16 -13.66
C GLY A 132 -6.53 2.32 -12.60
N SER A 133 -6.84 2.05 -11.33
CA SER A 133 -5.85 2.00 -10.25
C SER A 133 -5.50 0.57 -9.91
N ASP A 134 -4.23 0.30 -9.65
CA ASP A 134 -3.75 -0.99 -9.16
C ASP A 134 -3.90 -1.05 -7.63
N VAL A 135 -3.96 -2.27 -7.10
CA VAL A 135 -4.12 -2.53 -5.67
C VAL A 135 -2.89 -3.25 -5.15
N VAL A 136 -2.33 -2.76 -4.05
CA VAL A 136 -1.33 -3.50 -3.27
C VAL A 136 -1.90 -3.77 -1.88
N VAL A 137 -1.87 -5.03 -1.47
CA VAL A 137 -2.23 -5.46 -0.12
C VAL A 137 -0.95 -5.85 0.60
N ILE A 138 -0.75 -5.26 1.77
CA ILE A 138 0.39 -5.55 2.66
C ILE A 138 -0.18 -6.23 3.90
N ASN A 139 0.28 -7.44 4.17
CA ASN A 139 -0.09 -8.16 5.38
C ASN A 139 0.82 -7.73 6.53
N THR A 140 0.25 -7.02 7.51
CA THR A 140 0.96 -6.52 8.69
C THR A 140 0.25 -7.00 9.96
N LEU A 141 0.97 -6.98 11.08
CA LEU A 141 0.39 -7.19 12.40
C LEU A 141 0.48 -5.90 13.21
N ASP A 142 -0.61 -5.59 13.90
CA ASP A 142 -0.62 -4.63 14.98
C ASP A 142 -0.73 -5.33 16.33
N SER A 143 -0.03 -4.79 17.32
CA SER A 143 -0.01 -5.34 18.67
C SER A 143 -1.21 -4.82 19.47
N ILE A 144 -1.97 -5.73 20.06
CA ILE A 144 -3.08 -5.38 20.94
C ILE A 144 -2.68 -5.69 22.38
N ASN A 145 -2.67 -4.66 23.24
CA ASN A 145 -2.32 -4.81 24.65
C ASN A 145 -3.54 -5.25 25.44
N VAL A 146 -3.85 -6.55 25.42
CA VAL A 146 -4.92 -7.14 26.23
C VAL A 146 -4.34 -8.09 27.27
N SER A 147 -4.76 -7.93 28.52
CA SER A 147 -4.42 -8.86 29.59
C SER A 147 -5.35 -10.07 29.55
N ILE A 148 -4.78 -11.27 29.57
CA ILE A 148 -5.54 -12.52 29.66
C ILE A 148 -6.00 -12.67 31.11
N GLY A 149 -7.31 -12.84 31.31
CA GLY A 149 -7.92 -13.09 32.61
C GLY A 149 -7.66 -14.51 33.08
N THR A 150 -8.09 -14.85 34.31
CA THR A 150 -7.98 -16.22 34.80
C THR A 150 -8.80 -17.18 33.93
N PRO A 151 -8.18 -18.17 33.24
CA PRO A 151 -8.93 -19.12 32.43
C PRO A 151 -9.83 -19.97 33.32
N PRO A 152 -11.08 -20.24 32.93
CA PRO A 152 -11.92 -21.21 33.61
C PRO A 152 -11.31 -22.60 33.41
N GLN A 153 -11.27 -23.40 34.47
CA GLN A 153 -10.78 -24.78 34.42
C GLN A 153 -11.56 -25.55 33.32
N ASN A 154 -10.87 -25.98 32.26
CA ASN A 154 -11.39 -26.71 31.10
C ASN A 154 -12.28 -25.93 30.10
N GLY A 155 -12.05 -24.63 29.90
CA GLY A 155 -12.74 -23.86 28.86
C GLY A 155 -12.11 -23.97 27.46
N SER A 156 -12.92 -23.98 26.41
CA SER A 156 -12.49 -23.76 25.00
C SER A 156 -12.23 -22.29 24.67
N ASP A 157 -12.33 -21.41 25.67
CA ASP A 157 -12.44 -19.98 25.49
C ASP A 157 -11.25 -19.27 26.15
N ILE A 158 -10.71 -18.25 25.47
CA ILE A 158 -9.68 -17.36 26.02
C ILE A 158 -10.39 -16.17 26.69
N ASN A 159 -10.42 -16.16 28.02
CA ASN A 159 -11.01 -15.06 28.78
C ASN A 159 -10.03 -13.89 28.92
N LEU A 160 -10.51 -12.69 28.65
CA LEU A 160 -9.74 -11.45 28.77
C LEU A 160 -10.11 -10.75 30.08
N ALA A 161 -9.16 -10.03 30.69
CA ALA A 161 -9.40 -9.28 31.92
C ALA A 161 -10.28 -8.04 31.67
N ASP A 162 -10.19 -7.46 30.46
CA ASP A 162 -10.94 -6.29 29.99
C ASP A 162 -11.44 -6.52 28.55
N SER A 163 -12.09 -5.52 27.95
CA SER A 163 -12.56 -5.57 26.56
C SER A 163 -11.41 -5.83 25.58
N SER A 164 -11.61 -6.72 24.60
CA SER A 164 -10.59 -7.06 23.60
C SER A 164 -10.16 -5.88 22.71
N GLY A 165 -11.06 -4.93 22.47
CA GLY A 165 -10.86 -3.87 21.46
C GLY A 165 -10.83 -4.38 20.01
N VAL A 166 -11.00 -5.70 19.80
CA VAL A 166 -11.01 -6.34 18.48
C VAL A 166 -12.39 -6.17 17.86
N SER A 167 -12.47 -5.50 16.72
CA SER A 167 -13.73 -5.35 15.98
C SER A 167 -14.09 -6.65 15.25
N SER A 168 -15.37 -6.81 14.91
CA SER A 168 -15.81 -7.94 14.10
C SER A 168 -15.08 -7.95 12.75
N GLY A 169 -14.59 -9.12 12.33
CA GLY A 169 -13.87 -9.30 11.06
C GLY A 169 -12.34 -9.19 11.15
N ASN A 170 -11.78 -8.88 12.32
CA ASN A 170 -10.33 -8.91 12.53
C ASN A 170 -9.83 -10.33 12.83
N VAL A 171 -8.62 -10.63 12.35
CA VAL A 171 -7.91 -11.90 12.62
C VAL A 171 -6.89 -11.65 13.72
N VAL A 172 -6.88 -12.51 14.73
CA VAL A 172 -5.96 -12.40 15.87
C VAL A 172 -4.93 -13.52 15.79
N LEU A 173 -3.65 -13.16 15.84
CA LEU A 173 -2.55 -14.10 16.05
C LEU A 173 -2.19 -14.11 17.54
N ALA A 174 -2.32 -15.27 18.18
CA ALA A 174 -1.89 -15.48 19.56
C ALA A 174 -0.55 -16.22 19.56
N SER A 175 0.42 -15.71 20.33
CA SER A 175 1.69 -16.39 20.62
C SER A 175 1.96 -16.41 22.12
N THR A 176 2.75 -17.38 22.56
CA THR A 176 3.27 -17.46 23.92
C THR A 176 4.26 -16.31 24.20
N GLU A 177 4.37 -15.88 25.46
CA GLU A 177 5.24 -14.78 25.88
C GLU A 177 6.74 -15.09 25.63
N ASP A 178 7.11 -16.37 25.68
CA ASP A 178 8.48 -16.83 25.50
C ASP A 178 8.83 -17.18 24.04
N CYS A 179 7.89 -16.93 23.10
CA CYS A 179 8.02 -17.33 21.69
C CYS A 179 8.38 -18.82 21.51
N SER A 180 8.07 -19.68 22.49
CA SER A 180 8.29 -21.12 22.42
C SER A 180 7.05 -21.84 21.87
N GLU A 181 7.25 -23.04 21.31
CA GLU A 181 6.16 -23.89 20.77
C GLU A 181 5.15 -24.33 21.82
#